data_AF-A0AA38LJH8-F1
#
_entry.id   AF-A0AA38LJH8-F1
#
_cell.length_a   1.000
_cell.length_b   1.000
_cell.length_c   1.000
_cell.angle_alpha   90.00
_cell.angle_beta   90.00
_cell.angle_gamma   90.00
#
_symmetry.space_group_name_H-M   'P 1'
#
loop_
_entity.id
_entity.type
_entity.pdbx_description
1 polymer ?
#
loop_
_entity_poly.entity_id
_entity_poly.type
_entity_poly.pdbx_seq_one_letter_code
_entity_poly.pdbx_strand_id
1 'polypeptide(L)'
;MLIYTRVDHRNATKLFWQDSKSDIIAFVMASKSSLALFFAFNFVVLSSSGFNLAVAASRQVNMVLYLQETLSGVDATIETVGGVNGTSSGLLSYGTVNVINHLVTQGPHPSSTVLGRMQGVEARPDPVNSGFHMLSSILFQTGKYNGSSLEIQGTNRFNLPQRELSVVGGTGRFRYARGYALLDFLVQSGQTLSFKFNVTISWY
;
A
#
# COMPACT_ATOMS: atom_id res chain seq x y z
N MET A 1 -0.51 32.11 -9.45
CA MET A 1 -1.79 32.57 -8.88
C MET A 1 -1.47 33.37 -7.63
N LEU A 2 -1.69 34.68 -7.64
CA LEU A 2 -1.37 35.57 -6.52
C LEU A 2 -2.61 36.39 -6.19
N ILE A 3 -3.09 36.29 -4.95
CA ILE A 3 -4.17 37.12 -4.42
C ILE A 3 -3.53 38.00 -3.36
N TYR A 4 -3.61 39.32 -3.51
CA TYR A 4 -3.20 40.23 -2.46
C TYR A 4 -4.26 41.31 -2.23
N THR A 5 -4.34 41.75 -0.99
CA THR A 5 -5.25 42.80 -0.54
C THR A 5 -4.45 44.06 -0.27
N ARG A 6 -4.96 45.21 -0.70
CA ARG A 6 -4.44 46.52 -0.30
C ARG A 6 -5.57 47.31 0.34
N VAL A 7 -5.36 47.73 1.59
CA VAL A 7 -6.28 48.58 2.34
C VAL A 7 -5.83 50.02 2.15
N ASP A 8 -6.71 50.87 1.63
CA ASP A 8 -6.48 52.32 1.52
C ASP A 8 -7.18 53.06 2.68
N HIS A 9 -6.68 54.26 2.99
CA HIS A 9 -7.06 55.16 4.07
C HIS A 9 -8.55 55.58 4.09
N ARG A 10 -9.36 55.15 3.11
CA ARG A 10 -10.81 55.37 3.04
C ARG A 10 -11.66 54.17 3.47
N ASN A 11 -11.10 53.17 4.17
CA ASN A 11 -11.81 51.96 4.64
C ASN A 11 -12.47 51.12 3.51
N ALA A 12 -11.95 51.19 2.28
CA ALA A 12 -12.39 50.34 1.18
C ALA A 12 -11.33 49.26 0.91
N THR A 13 -11.70 47.99 1.13
CA THR A 13 -10.86 46.85 0.75
C THR A 13 -11.07 46.57 -0.73
N LYS A 14 -10.03 46.73 -1.55
CA LYS A 14 -10.06 46.36 -2.98
C LYS A 14 -9.38 45.00 -3.16
N LEU A 15 -10.08 44.09 -3.83
CA LEU A 15 -9.55 42.82 -4.28
C LEU A 15 -9.21 42.96 -5.77
N PHE A 16 -7.98 42.62 -6.13
CA PHE A 16 -7.50 42.67 -7.50
C PHE A 16 -7.29 41.24 -8.00
N TRP A 17 -7.79 40.98 -9.21
CA TRP A 17 -7.56 39.74 -9.92
C TRP A 17 -6.76 40.04 -11.18
N GLN A 18 -5.76 39.20 -11.46
CA GLN A 18 -4.94 39.31 -12.66
C GLN A 18 -4.70 37.91 -13.21
N ASP A 19 -5.22 37.64 -14.41
CA ASP A 19 -4.82 36.50 -15.23
C ASP A 19 -3.72 36.92 -16.22
N SER A 20 -2.93 35.92 -16.61
CA SER A 20 -1.77 35.93 -17.49
C SER A 20 -2.00 36.54 -18.88
N LYS A 21 -3.25 36.78 -19.29
CA LYS A 21 -3.62 37.42 -20.54
C LYS A 21 -4.57 38.58 -20.27
N SER A 22 -3.96 39.74 -19.98
CA SER A 22 -4.50 41.10 -20.10
C SER A 22 -6.03 41.26 -19.96
N ASP A 23 -6.47 41.53 -18.74
CA ASP A 23 -7.33 42.68 -18.38
C ASP A 23 -7.50 42.72 -16.85
N ILE A 24 -7.14 43.85 -16.21
CA ILE A 24 -7.35 44.04 -14.78
C ILE A 24 -8.82 44.43 -14.59
N ILE A 25 -9.66 43.48 -14.21
CA ILE A 25 -11.05 43.75 -13.83
C ILE A 25 -11.05 44.15 -12.34
N ALA A 26 -11.13 45.45 -12.07
CA ALA A 26 -11.26 45.97 -10.71
C ALA A 26 -12.72 45.95 -10.25
N PHE A 27 -13.09 44.99 -9.39
CA PHE A 27 -14.37 45.05 -8.68
C PHE A 27 -14.23 45.96 -7.45
N VAL A 28 -14.87 47.13 -7.51
CA VAL A 28 -15.06 47.99 -6.33
C VAL A 28 -16.24 47.42 -5.53
N MET A 29 -15.95 46.63 -4.48
CA MET A 29 -16.99 46.15 -3.57
C MET A 29 -17.42 47.29 -2.63
N ALA A 30 -18.63 47.79 -2.85
CA ALA A 30 -19.27 48.83 -2.05
C ALA A 30 -19.76 48.27 -0.70
N SER A 31 -19.28 48.83 0.42
CA SER A 31 -19.76 48.61 1.80
C SER A 31 -19.63 47.19 2.38
N LYS A 32 -19.51 47.08 3.73
CA LYS A 32 -19.41 45.80 4.45
C LYS A 32 -20.55 44.81 4.13
N SER A 33 -21.71 45.33 3.72
CA SER A 33 -22.91 44.58 3.35
C SER A 33 -22.71 43.72 2.09
N SER A 34 -21.91 44.17 1.12
CA SER A 34 -21.69 43.43 -0.14
C SER A 34 -20.75 42.24 0.04
N LEU A 35 -19.82 42.31 1.01
CA LEU A 35 -18.94 41.19 1.36
C LEU A 35 -19.75 40.02 1.92
N ALA A 36 -20.70 40.29 2.82
CA ALA A 36 -21.57 39.27 3.41
C ALA A 36 -22.42 38.57 2.35
N LEU A 37 -22.96 39.33 1.40
CA LEU A 37 -23.71 38.79 0.25
C LEU A 37 -22.84 37.92 -0.66
N PHE A 38 -21.58 38.30 -0.90
CA PHE A 38 -20.66 37.51 -1.70
C PHE A 38 -20.28 36.19 -1.02
N PHE A 39 -20.03 36.20 0.29
CA PHE A 39 -19.81 34.96 1.06
C PHE A 39 -21.06 34.09 1.12
N ALA A 40 -22.25 34.67 1.31
CA ALA A 40 -23.51 33.95 1.27
C ALA A 40 -23.76 33.33 -0.11
N PHE A 41 -23.45 34.04 -1.20
CA PHE A 41 -23.59 33.52 -2.56
C PHE A 41 -22.63 32.36 -2.84
N ASN A 42 -21.35 32.46 -2.45
CA ASN A 42 -20.40 31.36 -2.59
C ASN A 42 -20.81 30.15 -1.74
N PHE A 43 -21.34 30.38 -0.53
CA PHE A 43 -21.85 29.30 0.32
C PHE A 43 -23.06 28.61 -0.31
N VAL A 44 -23.99 29.37 -0.90
CA VAL A 44 -25.14 28.83 -1.64
C VAL A 44 -24.68 28.06 -2.88
N VAL A 45 -23.74 28.60 -3.66
CA VAL A 45 -23.18 27.92 -4.83
C VAL A 45 -22.50 26.61 -4.42
N LEU A 46 -21.65 26.60 -3.39
CA LEU A 46 -21.04 25.37 -2.85
C LEU A 46 -22.08 24.36 -2.35
N SER A 47 -23.18 24.83 -1.73
CA SER A 47 -24.26 23.95 -1.25
C SER A 47 -25.15 23.40 -2.37
N SER A 48 -25.27 24.12 -3.48
CA SER A 48 -26.12 23.77 -4.64
C SER A 48 -25.40 22.89 -5.66
N SER A 49 -24.07 23.02 -5.77
CA SER A 49 -23.22 22.03 -6.41
C SER A 49 -23.06 20.86 -5.46
N GLY A 50 -24.05 19.97 -5.44
CA GLY A 50 -23.92 18.66 -4.79
C GLY A 50 -22.69 17.95 -5.35
N PHE A 51 -21.54 18.13 -4.69
CA PHE A 51 -20.38 17.27 -4.87
C PHE A 51 -20.79 15.90 -4.34
N ASN A 52 -21.47 15.14 -5.18
CA ASN A 52 -21.58 13.70 -5.02
C ASN A 52 -20.19 13.15 -5.26
N LEU A 53 -19.34 13.19 -4.22
CA LEU A 53 -18.26 12.22 -4.11
C LEU A 53 -18.96 10.87 -4.01
N ALA A 54 -19.20 10.25 -5.16
CA ALA A 54 -19.51 8.84 -5.23
C ALA A 54 -18.27 8.11 -4.70
N VAL A 55 -18.17 8.00 -3.38
CA VAL A 55 -17.26 7.07 -2.74
C VAL A 55 -17.80 5.70 -3.13
N ALA A 56 -17.19 5.10 -4.15
CA ALA A 56 -17.49 3.73 -4.52
C ALA A 56 -17.40 2.89 -3.24
N ALA A 57 -18.48 2.18 -2.90
CA ALA A 57 -18.54 1.40 -1.66
C ALA A 57 -17.42 0.36 -1.70
N SER A 58 -16.40 0.55 -0.86
CA SER A 58 -15.26 -0.36 -0.81
C SER A 58 -15.73 -1.74 -0.35
N ARG A 59 -15.46 -2.78 -1.13
CA ARG A 59 -15.71 -4.17 -0.71
C ARG A 59 -14.51 -4.65 0.10
N GLN A 60 -14.76 -5.05 1.33
CA GLN A 60 -13.76 -5.72 2.15
C GLN A 60 -13.78 -7.22 1.87
N VAL A 61 -12.61 -7.80 1.64
CA VAL A 61 -12.44 -9.24 1.46
C VAL A 61 -11.34 -9.75 2.38
N ASN A 62 -11.66 -10.85 3.03
CA ASN A 62 -10.76 -11.60 3.88
C ASN A 62 -10.38 -12.90 3.18
N MET A 63 -9.10 -13.23 3.20
CA MET A 63 -8.55 -14.43 2.58
C MET A 63 -7.53 -15.06 3.50
N VAL A 64 -7.60 -16.37 3.66
CA VAL A 64 -6.57 -17.14 4.36
C VAL A 64 -5.79 -17.91 3.32
N LEU A 65 -4.50 -17.66 3.28
CA LEU A 65 -3.52 -18.30 2.41
C LEU A 65 -2.45 -18.95 3.29
N TYR A 66 -1.75 -19.94 2.75
CA TYR A 66 -0.62 -20.56 3.44
C TYR A 66 0.63 -20.45 2.58
N LEU A 67 1.74 -20.02 3.17
CA LEU A 67 3.03 -19.97 2.48
C LEU A 67 3.88 -21.17 2.88
N GLN A 68 4.53 -21.78 1.90
CA GLN A 68 5.48 -22.86 2.10
C GLN A 68 6.87 -22.38 1.70
N GLU A 69 7.72 -22.17 2.70
CA GLU A 69 9.10 -21.71 2.54
C GLU A 69 10.06 -22.87 2.80
N THR A 70 10.67 -23.40 1.74
CA THR A 70 11.72 -24.40 1.84
C THR A 70 13.09 -23.72 1.83
N LEU A 71 13.85 -23.87 2.92
CA LEU A 71 15.09 -23.13 3.17
C LEU A 71 16.31 -23.63 2.39
N SER A 72 16.33 -24.90 1.99
CA SER A 72 17.49 -25.52 1.35
C SER A 72 17.13 -26.81 0.62
N GLY A 73 18.04 -27.29 -0.23
CA GLY A 73 17.86 -28.52 -1.00
C GLY A 73 17.42 -28.24 -2.44
N VAL A 74 17.12 -29.29 -3.20
CA VAL A 74 16.73 -29.16 -4.63
C VAL A 74 15.43 -28.36 -4.81
N ASP A 75 14.56 -28.39 -3.79
CA ASP A 75 13.27 -27.70 -3.78
C ASP A 75 13.32 -26.39 -2.97
N ALA A 76 14.52 -25.80 -2.78
CA ALA A 76 14.65 -24.53 -2.09
C ALA A 76 13.81 -23.44 -2.77
N THR A 77 13.14 -22.63 -1.95
CA THR A 77 12.28 -21.52 -2.41
C THR A 77 12.82 -20.15 -2.02
N ILE A 78 14.02 -20.13 -1.43
CA ILE A 78 14.75 -18.95 -1.00
C ILE A 78 16.22 -19.16 -1.30
N GLU A 79 16.91 -18.13 -1.79
CA GLU A 79 18.33 -18.17 -2.08
C GLU A 79 18.98 -16.82 -1.78
N THR A 80 20.17 -16.84 -1.17
CA THR A 80 20.98 -15.63 -0.97
C THR A 80 21.58 -15.17 -2.30
N VAL A 81 21.28 -13.94 -2.72
CA VAL A 81 21.86 -13.35 -3.95
C VAL A 81 22.88 -12.25 -3.67
N GLY A 82 22.99 -11.81 -2.41
CA GLY A 82 23.96 -10.80 -2.01
C GLY A 82 24.02 -10.62 -0.51
N GLY A 83 25.10 -9.98 -0.05
CA GLY A 83 25.34 -9.68 1.36
C GLY A 83 26.79 -9.29 1.59
N VAL A 84 27.19 -9.15 2.85
CA VAL A 84 28.56 -8.74 3.24
C VAL A 84 29.63 -9.67 2.64
N ASN A 85 29.33 -10.97 2.55
CA ASN A 85 30.21 -11.99 1.95
C ASN A 85 29.69 -12.46 0.58
N GLY A 86 29.01 -11.58 -0.18
CA GLY A 86 28.39 -11.93 -1.46
C GLY A 86 27.33 -13.01 -1.30
N THR A 87 27.25 -13.95 -2.25
CA THR A 87 26.30 -15.07 -2.26
C THR A 87 26.58 -16.11 -1.16
N SER A 88 27.75 -16.09 -0.53
CA SER A 88 28.09 -16.97 0.61
C SER A 88 27.58 -16.43 1.95
N SER A 89 26.90 -15.29 1.96
CA SER A 89 26.30 -14.74 3.19
C SER A 89 25.17 -15.65 3.70
N GLY A 90 25.13 -15.90 5.01
CA GLY A 90 24.06 -16.70 5.60
C GLY A 90 22.71 -15.98 5.47
N LEU A 91 21.63 -16.74 5.26
CA LEU A 91 20.25 -16.24 5.04
C LEU A 91 19.83 -15.14 6.03
N LEU A 92 20.14 -15.34 7.32
CA LEU A 92 19.71 -14.44 8.41
C LEU A 92 20.73 -13.33 8.76
N SER A 93 21.87 -13.28 8.06
CA SER A 93 22.97 -12.35 8.37
C SER A 93 22.61 -10.91 7.97
N TYR A 94 23.15 -9.94 8.70
CA TYR A 94 22.97 -8.52 8.36
C TYR A 94 23.42 -8.21 6.94
N GLY A 95 22.65 -7.39 6.24
CA GLY A 95 22.92 -6.97 4.87
C GLY A 95 22.65 -8.04 3.82
N THR A 96 22.27 -9.26 4.22
CA THR A 96 21.89 -10.31 3.28
C THR A 96 20.62 -9.92 2.52
N VAL A 97 20.62 -10.17 1.21
CA VAL A 97 19.47 -10.05 0.30
C VAL A 97 19.16 -11.44 -0.24
N ASN A 98 17.93 -11.88 -0.03
CA ASN A 98 17.42 -13.15 -0.52
C ASN A 98 16.39 -12.91 -1.64
N VAL A 99 16.41 -13.76 -2.66
CA VAL A 99 15.28 -13.89 -3.59
C VAL A 99 14.36 -14.99 -3.09
N ILE A 100 13.05 -14.77 -3.21
CA ILE A 100 12.03 -15.71 -2.74
C ILE A 100 11.10 -16.13 -3.87
N ASN A 101 10.64 -17.38 -3.79
CA ASN A 101 9.68 -17.98 -4.70
C ASN A 101 8.87 -19.06 -3.96
N HIS A 102 8.18 -18.69 -2.89
CA HIS A 102 7.44 -19.63 -2.04
C HIS A 102 6.16 -20.13 -2.69
N LEU A 103 5.72 -21.33 -2.34
CA LEU A 103 4.39 -21.82 -2.75
C LEU A 103 3.32 -21.13 -1.92
N VAL A 104 2.19 -20.81 -2.55
CA VAL A 104 0.97 -20.33 -1.88
C VAL A 104 -0.07 -21.44 -1.99
N THR A 105 -0.50 -22.01 -0.86
CA THR A 105 -1.41 -23.15 -0.79
C THR A 105 -2.73 -22.82 -0.10
N GLN A 106 -3.76 -23.61 -0.38
CA GLN A 106 -5.09 -23.46 0.23
C GLN A 106 -5.14 -23.95 1.69
N GLY A 107 -4.29 -24.91 2.03
CA GLY A 107 -4.18 -25.48 3.37
C GLY A 107 -2.75 -25.41 3.90
N PRO A 108 -2.56 -25.64 5.22
CA PRO A 108 -1.25 -25.54 5.87
C PRO A 108 -0.29 -26.65 5.44
N HIS A 109 -0.80 -27.80 5.00
CA HIS A 109 0.04 -28.92 4.59
C HIS A 109 0.68 -28.65 3.20
N PRO A 110 1.97 -28.96 2.99
CA PRO A 110 2.65 -28.71 1.71
C PRO A 110 2.00 -29.37 0.49
N SER A 111 1.34 -30.52 0.68
CA SER A 111 0.59 -31.21 -0.39
C SER A 111 -0.80 -30.65 -0.68
N SER A 112 -1.21 -29.58 0.01
CA SER A 112 -2.49 -28.91 -0.25
C SER A 112 -2.51 -28.31 -1.65
N THR A 113 -3.71 -28.04 -2.18
CA THR A 113 -3.87 -27.38 -3.48
C THR A 113 -3.07 -26.10 -3.57
N VAL A 114 -2.21 -26.01 -4.60
CA VAL A 114 -1.43 -24.83 -4.92
C VAL A 114 -2.33 -23.78 -5.57
N LEU A 115 -2.37 -22.59 -4.96
CA LEU A 115 -3.10 -21.42 -5.43
C LEU A 115 -2.24 -20.51 -6.31
N GLY A 116 -0.92 -20.55 -6.11
CA GLY A 116 0.02 -19.67 -6.79
C GLY A 116 1.39 -19.65 -6.12
N ARG A 117 2.09 -18.51 -6.25
CA ARG A 117 3.43 -18.31 -5.68
C ARG A 117 3.60 -16.93 -5.08
N MET A 118 4.43 -16.83 -4.05
CA MET A 118 4.91 -15.54 -3.53
C MET A 118 6.34 -15.32 -4.01
N GLN A 119 6.54 -14.27 -4.79
CA GLN A 119 7.81 -13.95 -5.44
C GLN A 119 8.30 -12.58 -5.03
N GLY A 120 9.61 -12.41 -4.89
CA GLY A 120 10.16 -11.11 -4.56
C GLY A 120 11.55 -11.17 -3.97
N VAL A 121 11.85 -10.14 -3.19
CA VAL A 121 13.11 -10.00 -2.46
C VAL A 121 12.84 -9.68 -1.01
N GLU A 122 13.75 -10.14 -0.16
CA GLU A 122 13.79 -9.76 1.23
C GLU A 122 15.23 -9.41 1.61
N ALA A 123 15.38 -8.38 2.44
CA ALA A 123 16.69 -7.91 2.90
C ALA A 123 16.74 -7.88 4.41
N ARG A 124 17.92 -8.12 5.00
CA ARG A 124 18.14 -8.06 6.44
C ARG A 124 18.68 -6.67 6.83
N PRO A 125 17.83 -5.71 7.23
CA PRO A 125 18.25 -4.32 7.41
C PRO A 125 18.91 -4.04 8.77
N ASP A 126 18.76 -4.94 9.74
CA ASP A 126 19.12 -4.69 11.14
C ASP A 126 19.90 -5.87 11.73
N PRO A 127 21.13 -5.66 12.24
CA PRO A 127 21.93 -6.71 12.85
C PRO A 127 21.43 -7.13 14.24
N VAL A 128 20.63 -6.30 14.90
CA VAL A 128 20.15 -6.48 16.28
C VAL A 128 18.73 -7.02 16.31
N ASN A 129 17.78 -6.37 15.64
CA ASN A 129 16.38 -6.81 15.62
C ASN A 129 16.19 -7.94 14.62
N SER A 130 15.46 -9.01 14.95
CA SER A 130 15.18 -10.12 14.03
C SER A 130 14.08 -9.79 13.02
N GLY A 131 14.34 -9.99 11.73
CA GLY A 131 13.35 -9.85 10.67
C GLY A 131 13.89 -9.37 9.32
N PHE A 132 13.08 -9.54 8.27
CA PHE A 132 13.42 -9.03 6.95
C PHE A 132 12.52 -7.88 6.53
N HIS A 133 13.06 -6.94 5.75
CA HIS A 133 12.24 -6.04 4.96
C HIS A 133 11.87 -6.75 3.65
N MET A 134 10.58 -6.94 3.41
CA MET A 134 10.03 -7.72 2.30
C MET A 134 9.44 -6.80 1.22
N LEU A 135 9.72 -7.14 -0.04
CA LEU A 135 9.14 -6.56 -1.25
C LEU A 135 8.72 -7.71 -2.16
N SER A 136 7.44 -8.01 -2.22
CA SER A 136 6.97 -9.28 -2.81
C SER A 136 5.57 -9.21 -3.39
N SER A 137 5.27 -10.14 -4.29
CA SER A 137 3.99 -10.29 -4.97
C SER A 137 3.44 -11.70 -4.76
N ILE A 138 2.19 -11.81 -4.34
CA ILE A 138 1.44 -13.07 -4.39
C ILE A 138 0.81 -13.17 -5.77
N LEU A 139 1.30 -14.07 -6.61
CA LEU A 139 0.82 -14.35 -7.97
C LEU A 139 -0.13 -15.54 -7.93
N PHE A 140 -1.42 -15.29 -8.15
CA PHE A 140 -2.42 -16.36 -8.19
C PHE A 140 -2.41 -17.04 -9.57
N GLN A 141 -2.29 -18.36 -9.58
CA GLN A 141 -2.16 -19.18 -10.80
C GLN A 141 -3.35 -20.13 -11.00
N THR A 142 -4.21 -20.30 -9.98
CA THR A 142 -5.38 -21.17 -10.05
C THR A 142 -6.60 -20.53 -9.36
N GLY A 143 -7.76 -21.17 -9.51
CA GLY A 143 -9.00 -20.77 -8.84
C GLY A 143 -9.54 -19.41 -9.29
N LYS A 144 -10.37 -18.80 -8.42
CA LYS A 144 -11.13 -17.57 -8.73
C LYS A 144 -10.26 -16.34 -9.03
N TYR A 145 -9.00 -16.34 -8.60
CA TYR A 145 -8.09 -15.21 -8.72
C TYR A 145 -6.96 -15.43 -9.72
N ASN A 146 -7.00 -16.52 -10.50
CA ASN A 146 -6.00 -16.81 -11.51
C ASN A 146 -5.67 -15.59 -12.39
N GLY A 147 -4.37 -15.30 -12.55
CA GLY A 147 -3.85 -14.17 -13.33
C GLY A 147 -3.88 -12.82 -12.60
N SER A 148 -4.30 -12.77 -11.33
CA SER A 148 -4.25 -11.57 -10.49
C SER A 148 -3.09 -11.64 -9.51
N SER A 149 -2.66 -10.49 -8.99
CA SER A 149 -1.63 -10.41 -7.93
C SER A 149 -2.04 -9.51 -6.77
N LEU A 150 -1.44 -9.77 -5.61
CA LEU A 150 -1.38 -8.83 -4.49
C LEU A 150 0.06 -8.45 -4.23
N GLU A 151 0.29 -7.16 -3.98
CA GLU A 151 1.62 -6.62 -3.70
C GLU A 151 1.78 -6.40 -2.19
N ILE A 152 2.80 -7.04 -1.62
CA ILE A 152 3.07 -7.12 -0.18
C ILE A 152 4.40 -6.43 0.13
N GLN A 153 4.36 -5.49 1.07
CA GLN A 153 5.54 -4.76 1.53
C GLN A 153 5.53 -4.57 3.05
N GLY A 154 6.68 -4.67 3.70
CA GLY A 154 6.81 -4.34 5.12
C GLY A 154 8.00 -4.98 5.80
N THR A 155 8.11 -4.80 7.12
CA THR A 155 9.18 -5.41 7.93
C THR A 155 8.62 -6.59 8.71
N ASN A 156 8.96 -7.80 8.27
CA ASN A 156 8.57 -9.06 8.88
C ASN A 156 9.47 -9.36 10.10
N ARG A 157 9.03 -8.95 11.30
CA ARG A 157 9.80 -9.06 12.55
C ARG A 157 9.53 -10.39 13.25
N PHE A 158 10.50 -11.29 13.27
CA PHE A 158 10.32 -12.67 13.75
C PHE A 158 10.07 -12.79 15.25
N ASN A 159 10.48 -11.78 16.02
CA ASN A 159 10.30 -11.73 17.47
C ASN A 159 8.93 -11.22 17.92
N LEU A 160 8.08 -10.74 17.00
CA LEU A 160 6.74 -10.28 17.34
C LEU A 160 5.72 -11.42 17.25
N PRO A 161 4.77 -11.52 18.19
CA PRO A 161 3.74 -12.56 18.20
C PRO A 161 2.79 -12.44 17.01
N GLN A 162 2.62 -11.23 16.46
CA GLN A 162 1.84 -10.96 15.27
C GLN A 162 2.69 -10.12 14.32
N ARG A 163 2.83 -10.58 13.08
CA ARG A 163 3.66 -9.94 12.06
C ARG A 163 2.73 -9.39 10.99
N GLU A 164 2.67 -8.07 10.87
CA GLU A 164 1.81 -7.38 9.91
C GLU A 164 2.62 -6.84 8.73
N LEU A 165 2.14 -7.11 7.51
CA LEU A 165 2.68 -6.58 6.27
C LEU A 165 1.58 -5.82 5.53
N SER A 166 1.94 -4.74 4.85
CA SER A 166 0.97 -3.95 4.08
C SER A 166 0.67 -4.61 2.74
N VAL A 167 -0.61 -4.62 2.36
CA VAL A 167 -1.02 -4.82 0.98
C VAL A 167 -1.03 -3.45 0.30
N VAL A 168 0.01 -3.20 -0.50
CA VAL A 168 0.24 -1.89 -1.14
C VAL A 168 -0.39 -1.79 -2.52
N GLY A 169 -0.96 -2.86 -3.04
CA GLY A 169 -1.59 -2.87 -4.35
C GLY A 169 -2.04 -4.26 -4.79
N GLY A 170 -2.47 -4.33 -6.04
CA GLY A 170 -2.76 -5.58 -6.73
C GLY A 170 -3.04 -5.36 -8.20
N THR A 171 -3.02 -6.45 -8.95
CA THR A 171 -3.32 -6.48 -10.38
C THR A 171 -4.55 -7.34 -10.66
N GLY A 172 -5.07 -7.27 -11.90
CA GLY A 172 -6.23 -8.06 -12.31
C GLY A 172 -7.46 -7.76 -11.44
N ARG A 173 -7.99 -8.80 -10.78
CA ARG A 173 -9.16 -8.70 -9.89
C ARG A 173 -8.91 -7.88 -8.63
N PHE A 174 -7.65 -7.66 -8.27
CA PHE A 174 -7.25 -6.88 -7.09
C PHE A 174 -6.75 -5.48 -7.45
N ARG A 175 -7.14 -4.95 -8.62
CA ARG A 175 -6.80 -3.57 -8.98
C ARG A 175 -7.29 -2.62 -7.88
N TYR A 176 -6.42 -1.69 -7.50
CA TYR A 176 -6.66 -0.74 -6.40
C TYR A 176 -6.80 -1.36 -5.00
N ALA A 177 -6.44 -2.64 -4.81
CA ALA A 177 -6.48 -3.26 -3.49
C ALA A 177 -5.54 -2.55 -2.50
N ARG A 178 -6.03 -2.32 -1.29
CA ARG A 178 -5.29 -1.77 -0.15
C ARG A 178 -5.67 -2.51 1.12
N GLY A 179 -4.72 -2.79 1.99
CA GLY A 179 -5.01 -3.45 3.26
C GLY A 179 -3.75 -3.98 3.94
N TYR A 180 -3.90 -5.09 4.63
CA TYR A 180 -2.83 -5.71 5.42
C TYR A 180 -2.91 -7.23 5.37
N ALA A 181 -1.79 -7.87 5.70
CA ALA A 181 -1.66 -9.31 5.86
C ALA A 181 -1.04 -9.60 7.23
N LEU A 182 -1.69 -10.46 8.00
CA LEU A 182 -1.18 -10.97 9.26
C LEU A 182 -0.54 -12.33 9.03
N LEU A 183 0.70 -12.47 9.51
CA LEU A 183 1.56 -13.59 9.25
C LEU A 183 1.88 -14.36 10.54
N ASP A 184 1.41 -15.60 10.61
CA ASP A 184 1.64 -16.51 11.74
C ASP A 184 2.51 -17.69 11.31
N PHE A 185 3.52 -18.05 12.11
CA PHE A 185 4.24 -19.31 11.94
C PHE A 185 3.37 -20.47 12.45
N LEU A 186 3.32 -21.56 11.68
CA LEU A 186 2.55 -22.74 12.06
C LEU A 186 3.48 -23.88 12.48
N VAL A 187 4.18 -24.46 11.52
CA VAL A 187 4.95 -25.69 11.71
C VAL A 187 6.12 -25.74 10.75
N GLN A 188 7.14 -26.49 11.12
CA GLN A 188 8.26 -26.86 10.26
C GLN A 188 8.21 -28.37 10.00
N SER A 189 8.32 -28.76 8.73
CA SER A 189 8.45 -30.16 8.29
C SER A 189 9.72 -30.30 7.46
N GLY A 190 10.76 -30.91 8.05
CA GLY A 190 12.10 -30.92 7.46
C GLY A 190 12.64 -29.50 7.26
N GLN A 191 12.94 -29.14 6.01
CA GLN A 191 13.44 -27.82 5.64
C GLN A 191 12.33 -26.83 5.23
N THR A 192 11.07 -27.25 5.25
CA THR A 192 9.93 -26.43 4.86
C THR A 192 9.23 -25.84 6.07
N LEU A 193 9.12 -24.52 6.11
CA LEU A 193 8.34 -23.74 7.06
C LEU A 193 6.97 -23.44 6.45
N SER A 194 5.93 -23.64 7.24
CA SER A 194 4.55 -23.31 6.87
C SER A 194 4.07 -22.11 7.66
N PHE A 195 3.57 -21.10 6.94
CA PHE A 195 3.03 -19.88 7.52
C PHE A 195 1.58 -19.66 7.12
N LYS A 196 0.77 -19.10 8.02
CA LYS A 196 -0.58 -18.62 7.71
C LYS A 196 -0.52 -17.14 7.37
N PHE A 197 -1.07 -16.78 6.21
CA PHE A 197 -1.28 -15.41 5.76
C PHE A 197 -2.78 -15.09 5.82
N ASN A 198 -3.20 -14.27 6.78
CA ASN A 198 -4.55 -13.74 6.85
C ASN A 198 -4.58 -12.34 6.23
N VAL A 199 -5.10 -12.26 5.02
CA VAL A 199 -5.09 -11.06 4.19
C VAL A 199 -6.46 -10.39 4.24
N THR A 200 -6.48 -9.13 4.66
CA THR A 200 -7.66 -8.28 4.64
C THR A 200 -7.41 -7.13 3.68
N ILE A 201 -8.23 -7.04 2.64
CA ILE A 201 -8.12 -5.98 1.64
C ILE A 201 -9.46 -5.29 1.41
N SER A 202 -9.37 -3.99 1.14
CA SER A 202 -10.40 -3.18 0.54
C SER A 202 -10.07 -3.02 -0.94
N TRP A 203 -11.06 -3.22 -1.82
CA TRP A 203 -10.93 -2.90 -3.24
C TRP A 203 -12.23 -2.29 -3.76
N TYR A 204 -12.14 -1.57 -4.88
CA TYR A 204 -13.22 -0.81 -5.50
C TYR A 204 -13.73 -1.49 -6.78
#